data_AF-A0A1H3FEY2-F1
#
_entry.id   AF-A0A1H3FEY2-F1
#
_cell.length_a   1.000
_cell.length_b   1.000
_cell.length_c   1.000
_cell.angle_alpha   90.00
_cell.angle_beta   90.00
_cell.angle_gamma   90.00
#
_symmetry.space_group_name_H-M   'P 1'
#
loop_
_entity.id
_entity.type
_entity.pdbx_description
1 polymer ?
#
loop_
_entity_poly.entity_id
_entity_poly.type
_entity_poly.pdbx_seq_one_letter_code
_entity_poly.pdbx_strand_id
1 'polypeptide(L)'
;MQATSWADRLELVADDDRLVGFAGALPLRLLAERAGLSAVMRRAGFDPVYDRGQLLVDLAVAQLLGAEAISDFQGMRHLAPVTGPVPSTPTVWRALAEIGELQLTRNHAAIASFRRHWWGLLAAGPDGFPWLSVAGRELTGTTVVDLDASVVSPPRRRRTLPRPTPVGLSY
;
A
#
# COMPACT_ATOMS: atom_id res chain seq x y z
N MET A 1 20.62 -10.40 -8.00
CA MET A 1 20.85 -9.88 -6.64
C MET A 1 19.78 -10.48 -5.74
N GLN A 2 20.12 -11.01 -4.56
CA GLN A 2 19.11 -11.53 -3.65
C GLN A 2 18.29 -10.33 -3.13
N ALA A 3 16.96 -10.36 -3.26
CA ALA A 3 16.12 -9.19 -3.00
C ALA A 3 16.34 -8.58 -1.61
N THR A 4 16.71 -9.42 -0.64
CA THR A 4 16.91 -9.04 0.77
C THR A 4 18.35 -8.73 1.14
N SER A 5 19.32 -8.72 0.21
CA SER A 5 20.75 -8.57 0.57
C SER A 5 21.08 -7.21 1.21
N TRP A 6 20.25 -6.19 0.96
CA TRP A 6 20.36 -4.88 1.60
C TRP A 6 20.06 -4.94 3.12
N ALA A 7 19.33 -5.96 3.58
CA ALA A 7 18.97 -6.16 4.97
C ALA A 7 19.96 -7.09 5.71
N ASP A 8 20.99 -7.59 5.02
CA ASP A 8 21.99 -8.46 5.64
C ASP A 8 22.76 -7.68 6.71
N ARG A 9 22.64 -8.14 7.97
CA ARG A 9 23.17 -7.47 9.16
C ARG A 9 22.58 -6.07 9.40
N LEU A 10 21.37 -5.81 8.91
CA LEU A 10 20.65 -4.60 9.26
C LEU A 10 20.33 -4.61 10.76
N GLU A 11 20.80 -3.59 11.46
CA GLU A 11 20.50 -3.34 12.86
C GLU A 11 19.80 -1.98 12.98
N LEU A 12 18.70 -1.94 13.74
CA LEU A 12 18.00 -0.71 14.06
C LEU A 12 18.39 -0.32 15.49
N VAL A 13 19.24 0.70 15.61
CA VAL A 13 19.72 1.23 16.88
C VAL A 13 19.07 2.58 17.12
N ALA A 14 18.66 2.85 18.37
CA ALA A 14 18.27 4.18 18.80
C ALA A 14 19.54 4.99 19.07
N ASP A 15 19.78 6.01 18.24
CA ASP A 15 20.94 6.90 18.31
C ASP A 15 20.50 8.33 17.93
N ASP A 16 21.28 9.35 18.27
CA ASP A 16 21.01 10.75 17.92
C ASP A 16 21.86 11.24 16.73
N ASP A 17 22.93 10.51 16.40
CA ASP A 17 23.80 10.79 15.26
C ASP A 17 23.49 9.87 14.05
N ARG A 18 23.58 10.44 12.84
CA ARG A 18 23.37 9.73 11.54
C ARG A 18 22.02 9.03 11.39
N LEU A 19 20.96 9.69 11.87
CA LEU A 19 19.59 9.24 11.68
C LEU A 19 19.21 9.13 10.20
N VAL A 20 18.70 7.96 9.83
CA VAL A 20 17.97 7.79 8.58
C VAL A 20 16.51 8.16 8.84
N GLY A 21 16.00 9.17 8.13
CA GLY A 21 14.58 9.52 8.19
C GLY A 21 13.72 8.29 7.87
N PHE A 22 12.72 8.03 8.72
CA PHE A 22 11.77 6.91 8.57
C PHE A 22 12.39 5.50 8.62
N ALA A 23 13.37 5.25 9.49
CA ALA A 23 13.94 3.91 9.71
C ALA A 23 12.88 2.81 9.95
N GLY A 24 11.73 3.15 10.53
CA GLY A 24 10.57 2.26 10.71
C GLY A 24 9.96 1.72 9.39
N ALA A 25 10.30 2.29 8.24
CA ALA A 25 9.88 1.79 6.93
C ALA A 25 10.67 0.55 6.47
N LEU A 26 11.90 0.36 6.95
CA LEU A 26 12.76 -0.76 6.55
C LEU A 26 12.19 -2.13 6.97
N PRO A 27 11.67 -2.32 8.20
CA PRO A 27 10.98 -3.56 8.56
C PRO A 27 9.76 -3.88 7.67
N LEU A 28 8.98 -2.87 7.27
CA LEU A 28 7.82 -3.05 6.38
C LEU A 28 8.25 -3.52 4.99
N ARG A 29 9.29 -2.89 4.44
CA ARG A 29 9.89 -3.28 3.17
C ARG A 29 10.42 -4.73 3.21
N LEU A 30 11.16 -5.08 4.27
CA LEU A 30 11.70 -6.43 4.47
C LEU A 30 10.60 -7.48 4.64
N LEU A 31 9.53 -7.15 5.37
CA LEU A 31 8.38 -8.02 5.54
C LEU A 31 7.70 -8.32 4.19
N ALA A 32 7.49 -7.29 3.37
CA ALA A 32 6.91 -7.44 2.05
C ALA A 32 7.75 -8.33 1.13
N GLU A 33 9.08 -8.18 1.17
CA GLU A 33 10.02 -9.04 0.44
C GLU A 33 9.95 -10.50 0.91
N ARG A 34 9.96 -10.74 2.24
CA ARG A 34 9.86 -12.09 2.82
C ARG A 34 8.50 -12.74 2.55
N ALA A 35 7.44 -11.94 2.45
CA ALA A 35 6.12 -12.38 2.03
C ALA A 35 6.03 -12.70 0.52
N GLY A 36 7.09 -12.44 -0.24
CA GLY A 36 7.13 -12.67 -1.68
C GLY A 36 6.37 -11.63 -2.50
N LEU A 37 5.99 -10.49 -1.91
CA LEU A 37 5.23 -9.44 -2.61
C LEU A 37 6.06 -8.81 -3.74
N SER A 38 7.39 -8.75 -3.61
CA SER A 38 8.27 -8.28 -4.69
C SER A 38 8.37 -9.28 -5.86
N ALA A 39 7.99 -10.54 -5.69
CA ALA A 39 8.04 -11.52 -6.77
C ALA A 39 6.90 -11.39 -7.79
N VAL A 40 5.83 -10.64 -7.46
CA VAL A 40 4.59 -10.60 -8.26
C VAL A 40 4.81 -10.02 -9.66
N MET A 41 5.79 -9.12 -9.80
CA MET A 41 6.15 -8.47 -11.06
C MET A 41 7.24 -9.23 -11.84
N ARG A 42 7.76 -10.35 -11.32
CA ARG A 42 8.85 -11.09 -11.98
C ARG A 42 8.40 -11.70 -13.31
N ARG A 43 9.24 -11.53 -14.32
CA ARG A 43 9.03 -12.01 -15.70
C ARG A 43 10.30 -12.72 -16.18
N ALA A 44 10.15 -13.89 -16.78
CA ALA A 44 11.28 -14.62 -17.34
C ALA A 44 11.91 -13.83 -18.51
N GLY A 45 13.24 -13.78 -18.56
CA GLY A 45 13.98 -13.07 -19.62
C GLY A 45 13.89 -11.54 -19.57
N PHE A 46 13.37 -10.97 -18.48
CA PHE A 46 13.28 -9.53 -18.30
C PHE A 46 14.06 -9.11 -17.04
N ASP A 47 15.17 -8.40 -17.23
CA ASP A 47 16.05 -7.93 -16.18
C ASP A 47 16.09 -6.38 -16.17
N PRO A 48 15.12 -5.73 -15.50
CA PRO A 48 15.05 -4.28 -15.46
C PRO A 48 16.12 -3.71 -14.52
N VAL A 49 16.65 -2.53 -14.84
CA VAL A 49 17.60 -1.79 -13.97
C VAL A 49 17.05 -1.61 -12.55
N TYR A 50 15.74 -1.40 -12.42
CA TYR A 50 15.03 -1.37 -11.15
C TYR A 50 14.04 -2.53 -11.10
N ASP A 51 14.20 -3.42 -10.12
CA ASP A 51 13.26 -4.52 -9.89
C ASP A 51 11.84 -3.96 -9.73
N ARG A 52 10.92 -4.41 -10.58
CA ARG A 52 9.56 -3.87 -10.65
C ARG A 52 8.73 -4.19 -9.43
N GLY A 53 8.94 -5.34 -8.82
CA GLY A 53 8.21 -5.73 -7.63
C GLY A 53 8.73 -5.01 -6.41
N GLN A 54 10.04 -4.81 -6.31
CA GLN A 54 10.63 -3.97 -5.29
C GLN A 54 10.15 -2.53 -5.41
N LEU A 55 10.10 -1.98 -6.63
CA LEU A 55 9.56 -0.64 -6.87
C LEU A 55 8.11 -0.53 -6.39
N LEU A 56 7.27 -1.54 -6.65
CA LEU A 56 5.88 -1.57 -6.17
C LEU A 56 5.78 -1.62 -4.64
N VAL A 57 6.66 -2.41 -3.99
CA VAL A 57 6.77 -2.45 -2.52
C VAL A 57 7.20 -1.09 -1.98
N ASP A 58 8.23 -0.48 -2.56
CA ASP A 58 8.75 0.82 -2.14
C ASP A 58 7.69 1.93 -2.33
N LEU A 59 6.83 1.82 -3.35
CA LEU A 59 5.71 2.74 -3.55
C LEU A 59 4.64 2.57 -2.47
N ALA A 60 4.31 1.33 -2.09
CA ALA A 60 3.41 1.06 -0.98
C ALA A 60 3.97 1.56 0.36
N VAL A 61 5.29 1.41 0.56
CA VAL A 61 5.98 1.97 1.73
C VAL A 61 5.90 3.50 1.71
N ALA A 62 6.16 4.16 0.59
CA ALA A 62 6.01 5.61 0.48
C ALA A 62 4.58 6.06 0.83
N GLN A 63 3.56 5.34 0.38
CA GLN A 63 2.15 5.60 0.74
C GLN A 63 1.90 5.47 2.25
N LEU A 64 2.46 4.45 2.89
CA LEU A 64 2.37 4.27 4.36
C LEU A 64 3.09 5.38 5.14
N LEU A 65 4.13 5.97 4.53
CA LEU A 65 4.84 7.13 5.07
C LEU A 65 4.14 8.47 4.78
N GLY A 66 2.99 8.45 4.09
CA GLY A 66 2.18 9.64 3.81
C GLY A 66 2.39 10.27 2.43
N ALA A 67 2.96 9.55 1.46
CA ALA A 67 2.98 10.01 0.06
C ALA A 67 1.55 10.15 -0.47
N GLU A 68 1.23 11.25 -1.14
CA GLU A 68 -0.09 11.50 -1.74
C GLU A 68 -0.03 11.53 -3.27
N ALA A 69 1.17 11.71 -3.83
CA ALA A 69 1.43 11.72 -5.27
C ALA A 69 2.61 10.82 -5.64
N ILE A 70 2.65 10.37 -6.90
CA ILE A 70 3.76 9.55 -7.43
C ILE A 70 5.10 10.29 -7.39
N SER A 71 5.11 11.63 -7.44
CA SER A 71 6.32 12.43 -7.23
C SER A 71 6.92 12.27 -5.83
N ASP A 72 6.09 12.00 -4.82
CA ASP A 72 6.51 11.91 -3.43
C ASP A 72 7.35 10.65 -3.17
N PHE A 73 7.31 9.68 -4.10
CA PHE A 73 8.22 8.55 -4.15
C PHE A 73 9.70 8.99 -4.10
N GLN A 74 10.03 10.21 -4.56
CA GLN A 74 11.39 10.74 -4.45
C GLN A 74 11.85 10.92 -2.99
N GLY A 75 10.93 11.00 -2.02
CA GLY A 75 11.23 10.97 -0.59
C GLY A 75 11.95 9.69 -0.14
N MET A 76 11.81 8.58 -0.88
CA MET A 76 12.57 7.35 -0.63
C MET A 76 14.09 7.55 -0.73
N ARG A 77 14.57 8.66 -1.31
CA ARG A 77 16.00 9.01 -1.35
C ARG A 77 16.62 9.14 0.04
N HIS A 78 15.83 9.46 1.06
CA HIS A 78 16.30 9.46 2.45
C HIS A 78 16.72 8.06 2.92
N LEU A 79 16.13 7.00 2.36
CA LEU A 79 16.45 5.60 2.66
C LEU A 79 17.53 5.02 1.73
N ALA A 80 17.89 5.72 0.64
CA ALA A 80 18.83 5.25 -0.38
C ALA A 80 20.21 4.81 0.15
N PRO A 81 20.78 5.40 1.23
CA PRO A 81 22.00 4.87 1.83
C PRO A 81 21.91 3.40 2.26
N VAL A 82 20.70 2.90 2.53
CA VAL A 82 20.44 1.51 2.93
C VAL A 82 19.82 0.71 1.78
N THR A 83 18.84 1.28 1.08
CA THR A 83 18.00 0.54 0.11
C THR A 83 18.50 0.60 -1.33
N GLY A 84 19.49 1.46 -1.60
CA GLY A 84 20.04 1.67 -2.94
C GLY A 84 19.39 2.82 -3.72
N PRO A 85 19.71 2.97 -5.02
CA PRO A 85 19.28 4.10 -5.82
C PRO A 85 17.77 4.13 -6.04
N VAL A 86 17.20 5.34 -6.01
CA VAL A 86 15.75 5.57 -6.19
C VAL A 86 15.45 5.97 -7.64
N PRO A 87 14.53 5.27 -8.33
CA PRO A 87 14.16 5.59 -9.70
C PRO A 87 13.52 6.98 -9.84
N SER A 88 13.67 7.56 -11.03
CA SER A 88 13.00 8.82 -11.38
C SER A 88 11.48 8.63 -11.49
N THR A 89 10.72 9.71 -11.27
CA THR A 89 9.24 9.70 -11.38
C THR A 89 8.72 9.10 -12.70
N PRO A 90 9.29 9.42 -13.89
CA PRO A 90 8.87 8.76 -15.14
C PRO A 90 9.15 7.25 -15.18
N THR A 91 10.16 6.77 -14.45
CA THR A 91 10.44 5.33 -14.33
C THR A 91 9.42 4.63 -13.44
N VAL A 92 8.98 5.29 -12.35
CA VAL A 92 7.88 4.79 -11.50
C VAL A 92 6.58 4.69 -12.31
N TRP A 93 6.23 5.74 -13.08
CA TRP A 93 5.07 5.71 -13.96
C TRP A 93 5.09 4.55 -14.98
N ARG A 94 6.24 4.31 -15.61
CA ARG A 94 6.40 3.17 -16.54
C ARG A 94 6.23 1.84 -15.84
N ALA A 95 6.78 1.68 -14.63
CA ALA A 95 6.60 0.45 -13.85
C ALA A 95 5.13 0.20 -13.46
N LEU A 96 4.38 1.25 -13.10
CA LEU A 96 2.95 1.14 -12.86
C LEU A 96 2.17 0.75 -14.13
N ALA A 97 2.54 1.31 -15.29
CA ALA A 97 1.92 0.98 -16.57
C ALA A 97 2.18 -0.47 -17.03
N GLU A 98 3.15 -1.17 -16.43
CA GLU A 98 3.42 -2.59 -16.67
C GLU A 98 2.48 -3.53 -15.88
N ILE A 99 1.66 -3.00 -14.96
CA ILE A 99 0.71 -3.78 -14.17
C ILE A 99 -0.51 -4.11 -15.02
N GLY A 100 -0.67 -5.40 -15.35
CA GLY A 100 -1.87 -5.95 -15.98
C GLY A 100 -2.56 -7.01 -15.13
N GLU A 101 -3.56 -7.67 -15.70
CA GLU A 101 -4.41 -8.66 -15.01
C GLU A 101 -3.63 -9.80 -14.34
N LEU A 102 -2.57 -10.29 -15.00
CA LEU A 102 -1.73 -11.35 -14.46
C LEU A 102 -1.02 -10.89 -13.17
N GLN A 103 -0.46 -9.68 -13.17
CA GLN A 103 0.24 -9.09 -12.04
C GLN A 103 -0.72 -8.81 -10.90
N LEU A 104 -1.93 -8.31 -11.19
CA LEU A 104 -3.00 -8.12 -10.20
C LEU A 104 -3.42 -9.45 -9.56
N THR A 105 -3.61 -10.50 -10.37
CA THR A 105 -3.95 -11.84 -9.87
C THR A 105 -2.85 -12.40 -8.96
N ARG A 106 -1.58 -12.27 -9.36
CA ARG A 106 -0.43 -12.68 -8.53
C ARG A 106 -0.34 -11.88 -7.24
N ASN A 107 -0.61 -10.58 -7.29
CA ASN A 107 -0.63 -9.71 -6.12
C ASN A 107 -1.71 -10.15 -5.13
N HIS A 108 -2.96 -10.35 -5.60
CA HIS A 108 -4.04 -10.88 -4.75
C HIS A 108 -3.69 -12.23 -4.13
N ALA A 109 -3.10 -13.14 -4.89
CA ALA A 109 -2.66 -14.44 -4.38
C ALA A 109 -1.58 -14.31 -3.30
N ALA A 110 -0.59 -13.42 -3.52
CA ALA A 110 0.48 -13.16 -2.57
C ALA A 110 -0.05 -12.52 -1.27
N ILE A 111 -0.95 -11.53 -1.38
CA ILE A 111 -1.64 -10.93 -0.23
C ILE A 111 -2.44 -11.98 0.53
N ALA A 112 -3.20 -12.83 -0.16
CA ALA A 112 -3.99 -13.89 0.49
C ALA A 112 -3.09 -14.90 1.22
N SER A 113 -1.95 -15.26 0.62
CA SER A 113 -0.96 -16.13 1.27
C SER A 113 -0.35 -15.48 2.50
N PHE A 114 0.04 -14.21 2.41
CA PHE A 114 0.56 -13.45 3.54
C PHE A 114 -0.46 -13.36 4.67
N ARG A 115 -1.72 -13.03 4.38
CA ARG A 115 -2.79 -12.95 5.38
C ARG A 115 -3.01 -14.27 6.11
N ARG A 116 -3.06 -15.40 5.39
CA ARG A 116 -3.17 -16.72 6.02
C ARG A 116 -2.01 -17.01 6.95
N HIS A 117 -0.78 -16.70 6.52
CA HIS A 117 0.40 -16.87 7.35
C HIS A 117 0.34 -16.00 8.62
N TRP A 118 0.03 -14.71 8.44
CA TRP A 118 -0.08 -13.75 9.53
C TRP A 118 -1.17 -14.14 10.55
N TRP A 119 -2.34 -14.56 10.08
CA TRP A 119 -3.40 -15.04 10.96
C TRP A 119 -3.00 -16.30 11.73
N GLY A 120 -2.24 -17.21 11.10
CA GLY A 120 -1.67 -18.36 11.79
C GLY A 120 -0.70 -17.95 12.92
N LEU A 121 0.14 -16.94 12.69
CA LEU A 121 1.04 -16.41 13.72
C LEU A 121 0.27 -15.76 14.87
N LEU A 122 -0.73 -14.94 14.57
CA LEU A 122 -1.59 -14.32 15.59
C LEU A 122 -2.30 -15.37 16.43
N ALA A 123 -2.93 -16.35 15.79
CA ALA A 123 -3.66 -17.42 16.49
C ALA A 123 -2.75 -18.30 17.36
N ALA A 124 -1.47 -18.44 17.00
CA ALA A 124 -0.48 -19.17 17.78
C ALA A 124 0.12 -18.35 18.95
N GLY A 125 -0.15 -17.05 19.01
CA GLY A 125 0.26 -16.19 20.11
C GLY A 125 -0.41 -16.57 21.43
N PRO A 126 0.17 -16.18 22.58
CA PRO A 126 -0.38 -16.51 23.91
C PRO A 126 -1.80 -15.97 24.13
N ASP A 127 -2.14 -14.86 23.50
CA ASP A 127 -3.47 -14.24 23.57
C ASP A 127 -4.44 -14.78 22.51
N GLY A 128 -4.01 -15.71 21.66
CA GLY A 128 -4.78 -16.24 20.54
C GLY A 128 -5.09 -15.20 19.47
N PHE A 129 -6.08 -15.50 18.63
CA PHE A 129 -6.51 -14.56 17.60
C PHE A 129 -7.23 -13.36 18.25
N PRO A 130 -6.92 -12.09 17.88
CA PRO A 130 -7.51 -10.91 18.50
C PRO A 130 -8.95 -10.69 18.00
N TRP A 131 -9.89 -11.44 18.56
CA TRP A 131 -11.30 -11.34 18.19
C TRP A 131 -11.89 -9.99 18.59
N LEU A 132 -12.77 -9.47 17.72
CA LEU A 132 -13.51 -8.25 18.01
C LEU A 132 -14.59 -8.52 19.06
N SER A 133 -14.68 -7.63 20.06
CA SER A 133 -15.76 -7.62 21.04
C SER A 133 -16.74 -6.50 20.73
N VAL A 134 -18.01 -6.85 20.50
CA VAL A 134 -19.10 -5.89 20.25
C VAL A 134 -20.17 -6.08 21.31
N ALA A 135 -20.52 -5.00 22.02
CA ALA A 135 -21.50 -5.02 23.12
C ALA A 135 -21.22 -6.11 24.18
N GLY A 136 -19.95 -6.33 24.52
CA GLY A 136 -19.53 -7.32 25.52
C GLY A 136 -19.52 -8.77 25.03
N ARG A 137 -19.75 -9.01 23.73
CA ARG A 137 -19.68 -10.34 23.13
C ARG A 137 -18.53 -10.44 22.14
N GLU A 138 -17.68 -11.43 22.34
CA GLU A 138 -16.62 -11.79 21.40
C GLU A 138 -17.23 -12.45 20.14
N LEU A 139 -16.83 -11.97 18.97
CA LEU A 139 -17.29 -12.48 17.69
C LEU A 139 -16.31 -13.52 17.14
N THR A 140 -16.44 -14.77 17.60
CA THR A 140 -15.66 -15.91 17.07
C THR A 140 -16.37 -16.58 15.89
N GLY A 141 -15.60 -17.14 14.95
CA GLY A 141 -16.14 -17.82 13.76
C GLY A 141 -16.81 -16.90 12.73
N THR A 142 -16.76 -15.58 12.93
CA THR A 142 -17.30 -14.57 12.01
C THR A 142 -16.15 -13.81 11.37
N THR A 143 -16.15 -13.68 10.05
CA THR A 143 -15.19 -12.80 9.37
C THR A 143 -15.73 -11.39 9.41
N VAL A 144 -15.07 -10.51 10.15
CA VAL A 144 -15.37 -9.08 10.17
C VAL A 144 -14.43 -8.39 9.19
N VAL A 145 -15.00 -7.67 8.24
CA VAL A 145 -14.25 -6.86 7.27
C VAL A 145 -14.49 -5.41 7.64
N ASP A 146 -13.44 -4.74 8.11
CA ASP A 146 -13.47 -3.29 8.21
C ASP A 146 -13.40 -2.69 6.80
N LEU A 147 -14.36 -1.84 6.49
CA LEU A 147 -14.48 -1.19 5.20
C LEU A 147 -14.43 0.31 5.45
N ASP A 148 -13.26 0.92 5.21
CA ASP A 148 -13.13 2.36 5.29
C ASP A 148 -13.86 2.99 4.10
N ALA A 149 -15.15 3.28 4.30
CA ALA A 149 -16.04 3.84 3.31
C ALA A 149 -16.59 5.16 3.83
N SER A 150 -16.31 6.23 3.08
CA SER A 150 -17.02 7.49 3.27
C SER A 150 -18.40 7.39 2.62
N VAL A 151 -19.46 7.49 3.42
CA VAL A 151 -20.83 7.60 2.90
C VAL A 151 -20.96 8.93 2.17
N VAL A 152 -20.85 8.90 0.85
CA VAL A 152 -21.13 10.08 0.02
C VAL A 152 -22.64 10.21 -0.12
N SER A 153 -23.19 11.31 0.38
CA SER A 153 -24.60 11.64 0.15
C SER A 153 -24.83 11.77 -1.37
N PRO A 154 -25.90 11.17 -1.94
CA PRO A 154 -26.20 11.35 -3.35
C PRO A 154 -26.40 12.85 -3.65
N PRO A 155 -26.03 13.33 -4.85
CA PRO A 155 -26.28 14.71 -5.22
C PRO A 155 -27.77 15.02 -5.06
N ARG A 156 -28.09 16.05 -4.25
CA ARG A 156 -29.47 16.52 -4.12
C ARG A 156 -29.96 16.90 -5.52
N ARG A 157 -31.00 16.22 -6.01
CA ARG A 157 -31.70 16.63 -7.23
C ARG A 157 -32.13 18.08 -7.04
N ARG A 158 -31.53 19.01 -7.79
CA ARG A 158 -32.01 20.39 -7.85
C ARG A 158 -33.44 20.31 -8.37
N ARG A 159 -34.42 20.69 -7.55
CA ARG A 159 -35.80 20.87 -8.01
C ARG A 159 -35.74 22.03 -9.01
N THR A 160 -35.89 21.73 -10.29
CA THR A 160 -36.11 22.76 -11.31
C THR A 160 -37.39 23.49 -10.93
N LEU A 161 -37.26 24.72 -10.43
CA LEU A 161 -38.42 25.60 -10.26
C LEU A 161 -38.96 25.91 -11.67
N PRO A 162 -40.29 25.91 -11.85
CA PRO A 162 -40.86 26.32 -13.14
C PRO A 162 -40.37 27.72 -13.49
N ARG A 163 -40.03 27.93 -14.77
CA ARG A 163 -39.67 29.26 -15.28
C ARG A 163 -40.82 30.22 -14.99
N PRO A 164 -40.57 31.44 -14.48
CA PRO A 164 -41.62 32.43 -14.30
C PRO A 164 -42.27 32.72 -15.66
N THR A 165 -43.60 32.65 -15.70
CA THR A 165 -44.40 33.05 -16.84
C THR A 165 -44.14 34.52 -17.12
N PRO A 166 -43.77 34.92 -18.36
CA PRO A 166 -43.63 36.33 -18.68
C PRO A 166 -45.01 36.99 -18.59
N VAL A 167 -45.13 37.97 -17.69
CA VAL A 167 -46.29 38.86 -17.65
C VAL A 167 -46.14 39.77 -18.86
N GLY A 168 -46.95 39.54 -19.89
CA GLY A 168 -47.05 40.44 -21.04
C GLY A 168 -47.55 41.80 -20.57
N LEU A 169 -46.72 42.83 -20.74
CA LEU A 169 -47.19 44.21 -20.72
C LEU A 169 -47.72 44.53 -22.11
N SER A 170 -49.04 44.53 -22.26
CA SER A 170 -49.70 45.14 -23.42
C SER A 170 -49.49 46.66 -23.34
N TYR A 171 -48.95 47.24 -24.41
CA TYR A 171 -49.04 48.67 -24.69
C TYR A 171 -50.40 49.00 -25.32
#